data_AF-A0AAV1VMP1-F1
#
_entry.id   AF-A0AAV1VMP1-F1
#
_cell.length_a   1.000
_cell.length_b   1.000
_cell.length_c   1.000
_cell.angle_alpha   90.00
_cell.angle_beta   90.00
_cell.angle_gamma   90.00
#
_symmetry.space_group_name_H-M   'P 1'
#
loop_
_entity.id
_entity.type
_entity.pdbx_description
1 polymer ?
#
loop_
_entity_poly.entity_id
_entity_poly.type
_entity_poly.pdbx_seq_one_letter_code
_entity_poly.pdbx_strand_id
1 'polypeptide(L)'
;MEGNFYEFVCSIGFQVSHFDPCLYLKITSGECVLLLVYVDDVLVTGSSTELIMRTKSGLKARFEMTDSGKCAFVLGIELVDNDNGSVTMCQRRYVEDVLKRFGMTDCKAVTSPTDISS
;
A
#
# COMPACT_ATOMS: atom_id res chain seq x y z
N MET A 1 -7.22 14.09 -15.44
CA MET A 1 -6.87 12.64 -15.41
C MET A 1 -7.83 11.86 -14.51
N GLU A 2 -8.24 12.37 -13.34
CA GLU A 2 -9.10 11.65 -12.38
C GLU A 2 -10.45 11.16 -12.92
N GLY A 3 -11.15 11.95 -13.74
CA GLY A 3 -12.48 11.57 -14.25
C GLY A 3 -12.48 10.29 -15.12
N ASN A 4 -11.44 10.09 -15.94
CA ASN A 4 -11.36 8.92 -16.84
C ASN A 4 -11.05 7.63 -16.07
N PHE A 5 -10.23 7.73 -15.02
CA PHE A 5 -9.83 6.58 -14.23
C PHE A 5 -11.00 6.04 -13.40
N TYR A 6 -11.69 6.92 -12.67
CA TYR A 6 -12.87 6.56 -11.88
C TYR A 6 -13.95 5.89 -12.75
N GLU A 7 -14.30 6.52 -13.87
CA GLU A 7 -15.33 5.99 -14.78
C GLU A 7 -14.94 4.61 -15.31
N PHE A 8 -13.69 4.42 -15.73
CA PHE A 8 -13.22 3.14 -16.21
C PHE A 8 -13.27 2.07 -15.12
N VAL A 9 -12.72 2.34 -13.94
CA VAL A 9 -12.65 1.37 -12.83
C VAL A 9 -14.06 0.96 -12.38
N CYS A 10 -14.99 1.91 -12.29
CA CYS A 10 -16.39 1.61 -12.02
C CYS A 10 -17.05 0.81 -13.16
N SER A 11 -16.74 1.10 -14.44
CA SER A 11 -17.29 0.36 -15.58
C SER A 11 -16.88 -1.11 -15.61
N ILE A 12 -15.68 -1.44 -15.11
CA ILE A 12 -15.20 -2.82 -14.99
C ILE A 12 -15.66 -3.51 -13.69
N GLY A 13 -16.59 -2.89 -12.95
CA GLY A 13 -17.31 -3.48 -11.83
C GLY A 13 -16.68 -3.30 -10.45
N PHE A 14 -15.76 -2.34 -10.29
CA PHE A 14 -15.30 -1.93 -8.96
C PHE A 14 -16.24 -0.90 -8.35
N GLN A 15 -16.32 -0.91 -7.02
CA GLN A 15 -17.03 0.09 -6.23
C GLN A 15 -16.04 0.83 -5.36
N VAL A 16 -16.21 2.15 -5.23
CA VAL A 16 -15.44 2.95 -4.27
C VAL A 16 -15.84 2.56 -2.85
N SER A 17 -14.84 2.43 -1.97
CA SER A 17 -15.04 2.23 -0.54
C SER A 17 -15.71 3.44 0.08
N HIS A 18 -16.67 3.19 0.98
CA HIS A 18 -17.32 4.25 1.73
C HIS A 18 -16.38 4.95 2.72
N PHE A 19 -15.32 4.27 3.15
CA PHE A 19 -14.40 4.75 4.19
C PHE A 19 -13.16 5.43 3.62
N ASP A 20 -12.79 5.12 2.37
CA ASP A 20 -11.60 5.65 1.72
C ASP A 20 -11.87 5.86 0.21
N PRO A 21 -11.93 7.11 -0.28
CA PRO A 21 -12.22 7.40 -1.67
C PRO A 21 -11.11 6.94 -2.64
N CYS A 22 -9.92 6.64 -2.13
CA CYS A 22 -8.81 6.10 -2.90
C CYS A 22 -8.85 4.57 -3.00
N LEU A 23 -9.72 3.91 -2.25
CA LEU A 23 -9.85 2.46 -2.22
C LEU A 23 -11.06 1.99 -3.04
N TYR A 24 -10.82 1.10 -3.99
CA TYR A 24 -11.81 0.46 -4.84
C TYR A 24 -11.84 -1.03 -4.56
N LEU A 25 -13.03 -1.62 -4.50
CA LEU A 25 -13.19 -3.04 -4.21
C LEU A 25 -14.08 -3.69 -5.26
N LYS A 26 -13.74 -4.93 -5.62
CA LYS A 26 -14.55 -5.78 -6.46
C LYS A 26 -14.62 -7.17 -5.85
N ILE A 27 -15.83 -7.68 -5.70
CA ILE A 27 -16.08 -9.04 -5.22
C ILE A 27 -16.70 -9.83 -6.39
N THR A 28 -16.15 -10.99 -6.71
CA THR A 28 -16.63 -11.85 -7.80
C THR A 28 -16.54 -13.30 -7.36
N SER A 29 -17.68 -13.98 -7.29
CA SER A 29 -17.75 -15.42 -6.95
C SER A 29 -17.06 -15.80 -5.63
N GLY A 30 -17.10 -14.92 -4.63
CA GLY A 30 -16.47 -15.15 -3.31
C GLY A 30 -15.01 -14.68 -3.22
N GLU A 31 -14.38 -14.34 -4.35
CA GLU A 31 -13.04 -13.76 -4.39
C GLU A 31 -13.11 -12.23 -4.37
N CYS A 32 -12.10 -11.57 -3.81
CA CYS A 32 -11.99 -10.12 -3.75
C CYS A 32 -10.74 -9.60 -4.45
N VAL A 33 -10.86 -8.42 -5.06
CA VAL A 33 -9.75 -7.60 -5.52
C VAL A 33 -9.93 -6.20 -4.97
N LEU A 34 -8.85 -5.65 -4.42
CA LEU A 34 -8.75 -4.30 -3.92
C LEU A 34 -7.75 -3.54 -4.79
N LEU A 35 -8.10 -2.29 -5.09
CA LEU A 35 -7.30 -1.38 -5.86
C LEU A 35 -7.21 -0.08 -5.06
N LEU A 36 -6.01 0.26 -4.61
CA LEU A 36 -5.72 1.46 -3.85
C LEU A 36 -4.93 2.42 -4.72
N VAL A 37 -5.48 3.61 -4.95
CA VAL A 37 -4.88 4.65 -5.77
C VAL A 37 -4.12 5.62 -4.88
N TYR A 38 -2.85 5.89 -5.20
CA TYR A 38 -2.06 6.88 -4.51
C TYR A 38 -1.22 7.69 -5.48
N VAL A 39 -1.63 8.91 -5.77
CA VAL A 39 -0.96 9.84 -6.70
C VAL A 39 -0.69 9.14 -8.04
N ASP A 40 0.57 8.80 -8.33
CA ASP A 40 1.00 8.18 -9.59
C ASP A 40 0.99 6.63 -9.54
N ASP A 41 0.83 6.05 -8.35
CA ASP A 41 0.88 4.61 -8.12
C ASP A 41 -0.51 4.01 -7.88
N VAL A 42 -0.69 2.78 -8.36
CA VAL A 42 -1.88 1.98 -8.10
C VAL A 42 -1.45 0.64 -7.52
N LEU A 43 -1.81 0.41 -6.25
CA LEU A 43 -1.62 -0.86 -5.59
C LEU A 43 -2.81 -1.78 -5.90
N VAL A 44 -2.53 -3.00 -6.35
CA VAL A 44 -3.56 -4.02 -6.61
C VAL A 44 -3.27 -5.23 -5.74
N THR A 45 -4.25 -5.66 -4.94
CA THR A 45 -4.18 -6.85 -4.10
C THR A 45 -5.51 -7.59 -4.08
N GLY A 46 -5.57 -8.79 -3.54
CA GLY A 46 -6.79 -9.60 -3.57
C GLY A 46 -6.56 -11.05 -3.16
N SER A 47 -7.64 -11.83 -3.12
CA SER A 47 -7.61 -13.25 -2.73
C SER A 47 -7.18 -14.19 -3.86
N SER A 48 -7.31 -13.77 -5.12
CA SER A 48 -6.96 -14.57 -6.30
C SER A 48 -5.93 -13.87 -7.18
N THR A 49 -4.79 -14.55 -7.39
CA THR A 49 -3.72 -14.11 -8.30
C THR A 49 -4.24 -13.92 -9.73
N GLU A 50 -5.16 -14.77 -10.19
CA GLU A 50 -5.76 -14.65 -11.53
C GLU A 50 -6.55 -13.34 -11.66
N LEU A 51 -7.37 -13.01 -10.66
CA LEU A 51 -8.14 -11.77 -10.68
C LEU A 51 -7.24 -10.53 -10.58
N ILE A 52 -6.15 -10.60 -9.81
CA ILE A 52 -5.13 -9.54 -9.75
C ILE A 52 -4.49 -9.34 -11.12
N MET A 53 -4.02 -10.41 -11.77
CA MET A 53 -3.39 -10.35 -13.09
C MET A 53 -4.35 -9.81 -14.17
N ARG A 54 -5.62 -10.25 -14.14
CA ARG A 54 -6.66 -9.75 -15.04
C ARG A 54 -6.93 -8.26 -14.82
N THR A 55 -6.98 -7.82 -13.56
CA THR A 55 -7.17 -6.40 -13.20
C THR A 55 -5.99 -5.57 -13.70
N LYS A 56 -4.75 -5.98 -13.40
CA LYS A 56 -3.53 -5.33 -13.90
C LYS A 56 -3.52 -5.21 -15.42
N SER A 57 -3.87 -6.29 -16.12
CA SER A 57 -3.92 -6.31 -17.59
C SER A 57 -4.98 -5.36 -18.16
N GLY A 58 -6.16 -5.30 -17.54
CA GLY A 58 -7.23 -4.38 -17.95
C GLY A 58 -6.83 -2.92 -17.76
N LEU A 59 -6.18 -2.59 -16.64
CA LEU A 59 -5.67 -1.24 -16.38
C LEU A 59 -4.58 -0.85 -17.38
N LYS A 60 -3.61 -1.73 -17.62
CA LYS A 60 -2.50 -1.50 -18.55
C LYS A 60 -2.95 -1.38 -20.01
N ALA A 61 -4.06 -2.01 -20.38
CA ALA A 61 -4.63 -1.86 -21.72
C ALA A 61 -5.28 -0.49 -21.93
N ARG A 62 -5.77 0.15 -20.87
CA ARG A 62 -6.49 1.43 -20.94
C ARG A 62 -5.62 2.64 -20.63
N PHE A 63 -4.66 2.47 -19.73
CA PHE A 63 -3.79 3.52 -19.20
C PHE A 63 -2.32 3.15 -19.41
N GLU A 64 -1.48 4.16 -19.61
CA GLU A 64 -0.04 4.00 -19.68
C GLU A 64 0.50 3.67 -18.28
N MET A 65 0.55 2.37 -17.96
CA MET A 65 0.96 1.85 -16.66
C MET A 65 2.05 0.81 -16.82
N THR A 66 3.04 0.87 -15.92
CA THR A 66 4.09 -0.14 -15.81
C THR A 66 3.84 -0.98 -14.58
N ASP A 67 3.97 -2.31 -14.71
CA ASP A 67 3.90 -3.19 -13.55
C ASP A 67 5.25 -3.16 -12.82
N SER A 68 5.28 -2.52 -11.66
CA SER A 68 6.47 -2.46 -10.78
C SER A 68 6.70 -3.77 -10.01
N GLY A 69 5.87 -4.79 -10.22
CA GLY A 69 6.02 -6.11 -9.60
C GLY A 69 5.42 -6.17 -8.19
N LYS A 70 6.11 -6.86 -7.29
CA LYS A 70 5.70 -6.96 -5.89
C LYS A 70 5.90 -5.63 -5.19
N CYS A 71 4.90 -5.23 -4.41
CA CYS A 71 4.95 -3.97 -3.71
C CYS A 71 5.87 -4.06 -2.49
N ALA A 72 7.05 -3.46 -2.59
CA ALA A 72 7.99 -3.38 -1.47
C ALA A 72 7.75 -2.15 -0.57
N PHE A 73 7.11 -1.09 -1.10
CA PHE A 73 6.83 0.13 -0.35
C PHE A 73 5.45 0.70 -0.71
N VAL A 74 4.67 1.08 0.30
CA VAL A 74 3.37 1.77 0.14
C VAL A 74 3.32 2.90 1.16
N LEU A 75 3.09 4.14 0.72
CA LEU A 75 2.96 5.31 1.62
C LEU A 75 4.17 5.52 2.56
N GLY A 76 5.37 5.13 2.13
CA GLY A 76 6.58 5.17 2.98
C GLY A 76 6.70 4.04 4.01
N ILE A 77 5.79 3.05 3.96
CA ILE A 77 5.85 1.80 4.73
C ILE A 77 6.49 0.72 3.86
N GLU A 78 7.53 0.09 4.36
CA GLU A 78 8.16 -1.09 3.76
C GLU A 78 7.30 -2.33 4.03
N LEU A 79 7.06 -3.12 2.98
CA LEU A 79 6.34 -4.38 3.03
C LEU A 79 7.33 -5.52 2.76
N VAL A 80 7.38 -6.50 3.66
CA VAL A 80 8.21 -7.69 3.53
C VAL A 80 7.30 -8.91 3.56
N ASP A 81 7.22 -9.61 2.43
CA ASP A 81 6.58 -10.93 2.36
C ASP A 81 7.48 -11.96 3.07
N ASN A 82 6.91 -12.70 4.02
CA ASN A 82 7.60 -13.79 4.71
C ASN A 82 7.22 -15.13 4.09
N ASP A 83 8.10 -16.14 4.21
CA ASP A 83 7.88 -17.49 3.66
C ASP A 83 6.65 -18.20 4.25
N ASN A 84 6.21 -17.79 5.44
CA ASN A 84 5.00 -18.31 6.08
C ASN A 84 3.70 -17.67 5.56
N GLY A 85 3.77 -16.82 4.54
CA GLY A 85 2.62 -16.12 3.94
C GLY A 85 2.16 -14.88 4.69
N SER A 86 2.85 -14.50 5.78
CA SER A 86 2.58 -13.23 6.46
C SER A 86 3.30 -12.06 5.80
N VAL A 87 2.75 -10.86 5.93
CA VAL A 87 3.38 -9.62 5.47
C VAL A 87 3.80 -8.80 6.69
N THR A 88 5.09 -8.46 6.77
CA THR A 88 5.60 -7.53 7.78
C THR A 88 5.58 -6.12 7.22
N MET A 89 4.96 -5.20 7.95
CA MET A 89 5.00 -3.76 7.68
C MET A 89 6.05 -3.12 8.58
N CYS A 90 7.02 -2.40 8.00
CA CYS A 90 8.02 -1.68 8.79
C CYS A 90 8.30 -0.28 8.24
N GLN A 91 8.66 0.64 9.12
CA GLN A 91 9.01 2.03 8.78
C GLN A 91 10.45 2.34 9.20
N ARG A 92 11.36 1.37 9.06
CA ARG A 92 12.75 1.49 9.54
C ARG A 92 13.42 2.74 8.97
N ARG A 93 13.26 2.96 7.65
CA ARG A 93 13.80 4.14 6.96
C ARG A 93 13.27 5.46 7.50
N TYR A 94 11.96 5.54 7.81
CA TYR A 94 11.39 6.73 8.42
C TYR A 94 12.00 7.00 9.81
N VAL A 95 12.17 5.96 10.62
CA VAL A 95 12.83 6.07 11.94
C VAL A 95 14.27 6.57 11.79
N GLU A 96 15.04 6.01 10.85
CA GLU A 96 16.40 6.45 10.55
C GLU A 96 16.46 7.91 10.07
N ASP A 97 15.53 8.32 9.20
CA ASP A 97 15.42 9.69 8.71
C ASP A 97 15.08 10.67 9.85
N VAL A 98 14.20 10.28 10.77
CA VAL A 98 13.89 11.06 11.99
C VAL A 98 15.12 11.18 12.87
N LEU A 99 15.79 10.06 13.19
CA LEU A 99 17.00 10.08 14.01
C LEU A 99 18.07 10.98 13.38
N LYS A 100 18.30 10.87 12.07
CA LYS A 100 19.25 11.71 11.36
C LYS A 100 18.87 13.19 11.40
N ARG A 101 17.58 13.52 11.20
CA ARG A 101 17.08 14.90 11.24
C ARG A 101 17.32 15.59 12.58
N PHE A 102 17.23 14.85 13.68
CA PHE A 102 17.46 15.36 15.03
C PHE A 102 18.88 15.12 15.55
N GLY A 103 19.80 14.60 14.72
CA GLY A 103 21.18 14.29 15.13
C GLY A 103 21.27 13.16 16.16
N MET A 104 20.29 12.27 16.20
CA MET A 104 20.15 11.18 17.18
C MET A 104 20.63 9.83 16.66
N THR A 105 21.30 9.76 15.52
CA THR A 105 21.76 8.52 14.89
C THR A 105 22.65 7.67 15.82
N ASP A 106 23.49 8.32 16.64
CA ASP A 106 24.42 7.68 17.58
C ASP A 106 24.00 7.89 19.05
N CYS A 107 22.76 8.33 19.30
CA CYS A 107 22.28 8.52 20.67
C CYS A 107 22.23 7.18 21.39
N LYS A 108 22.94 7.07 22.53
CA LYS A 108 22.79 5.93 23.44
C LYS A 108 21.34 5.84 23.88
N ALA A 109 20.79 4.62 23.85
CA ALA A 109 19.52 4.32 24.47
C ALA A 109 19.61 4.70 25.96
N VAL A 110 18.96 5.81 26.32
CA VAL A 110 18.76 6.17 27.71
C VAL A 110 17.49 5.46 28.14
N THR A 111 17.57 4.61 29.15
CA THR A 111 16.38 4.26 29.93
C THR A 111 15.79 5.60 30.37
N SER A 112 14.57 5.92 29.94
CA SER A 112 13.85 7.13 30.35
C SER A 112 14.14 7.44 31.81
N PRO A 113 14.33 8.71 32.24
CA PRO A 113 14.37 9.00 33.66
C PRO A 113 13.04 8.53 34.22
N THR A 114 13.06 7.41 34.95
CA THR A 114 12.01 7.10 35.89
C THR A 114 12.07 8.24 36.89
N ASP A 115 11.00 9.02 36.96
CA ASP A 115 10.77 9.87 38.10
C ASP A 115 10.70 8.96 39.33
N ILE A 116 11.72 9.07 40.20
CA ILE A 116 11.75 8.41 41.50
C ILE A 116 11.66 9.55 42.51
N SER A 117 10.44 10.03 42.79
CA SER A 117 9.98 10.78 43.99
C SER A 117 8.81 11.70 43.60
N SER A 118 7.69 11.82 44.32
CA SER A 118 7.43 11.63 45.76
C SER A 118 6.06 11.00 46.02
#